data_AF-A0AAU4P0K5-F1
#
_entry.id   AF-A0AAU4P0K5-F1
#
_cell.length_a   1.000
_cell.length_b   1.000
_cell.length_c   1.000
_cell.angle_alpha   90.00
_cell.angle_beta   90.00
_cell.angle_gamma   90.00
#
_symmetry.space_group_name_H-M   'P 1'
#
loop_
_entity.id
_entity.type
_entity.pdbx_description
1 polymer ?
#
loop_
_entity_poly.entity_id
_entity_poly.type
_entity_poly.pdbx_seq_one_letter_code
_entity_poly.pdbx_strand_id
1 'polypeptide(L)'
;MRVVTFSPAPIPSSTAPLRAAVRYGVIALLGLAVVAAIIAVLVAGLEGLWGALLGSAVGGLFILATAASVLFSAKLPPTAVGAVLLGGWIVKMLIAVIVLGLLRGMDFYNRPTLGIVVLASLVIVLGAEMYGIFRQRVPYVDSPAGDPDSDVQ
;
A
#
# COMPACT_ATOMS: atom_id res chain seq x y z
N MET A 1 -23.69 -10.80 47.09
CA MET A 1 -23.72 -10.03 45.84
C MET A 1 -22.34 -10.16 45.19
N ARG A 2 -22.20 -10.84 44.05
CA ARG A 2 -20.90 -11.07 43.39
C ARG A 2 -20.72 -10.01 42.30
N VAL A 3 -19.79 -9.08 42.51
CA VAL A 3 -19.47 -8.06 41.50
C VAL A 3 -18.74 -8.77 40.35
N VAL A 4 -19.36 -8.77 39.17
CA VAL A 4 -18.72 -9.24 37.93
C VAL A 4 -18.00 -8.05 37.32
N THR A 5 -16.68 -8.01 37.48
CA THR A 5 -15.85 -6.97 36.87
C THR A 5 -15.63 -7.32 35.40
N PHE A 6 -16.21 -6.56 34.48
CA PHE A 6 -15.90 -6.68 33.07
C PHE A 6 -14.57 -5.95 32.80
N SER A 7 -13.51 -6.70 32.49
CA SER A 7 -12.32 -6.10 31.87
C SER A 7 -12.65 -5.84 30.40
N PRO A 8 -12.70 -4.57 29.93
CA PRO A 8 -12.86 -4.31 28.51
C PRO A 8 -11.67 -4.91 27.76
N ALA A 9 -11.95 -5.57 26.62
CA ALA A 9 -10.90 -6.10 25.76
C ALA A 9 -9.95 -4.97 25.36
N PRO A 10 -8.62 -5.21 25.30
CA PRO A 10 -7.65 -4.19 24.91
C PRO A 10 -8.04 -3.55 23.58
N ILE A 11 -8.14 -2.22 23.55
CA ILE A 11 -8.46 -1.48 22.33
C ILE A 11 -7.35 -1.77 21.32
N PRO A 12 -7.66 -2.32 20.12
CA PRO A 12 -6.66 -2.54 19.09
C PRO A 12 -5.92 -1.23 18.82
N SER A 13 -4.59 -1.27 18.82
CA SER A 13 -3.80 -0.09 18.49
C SER A 13 -4.16 0.38 17.06
N SER A 14 -4.40 1.68 16.90
CA SER A 14 -4.79 2.31 15.62
C SER A 14 -3.85 1.97 14.44
N THR A 15 -2.63 1.51 14.72
CA THR A 15 -1.59 1.15 13.75
C THR A 15 -1.65 -0.31 13.27
N ALA A 16 -2.39 -1.20 13.94
CA ALA A 16 -2.45 -2.62 13.58
C ALA A 16 -2.98 -2.90 12.15
N PRO A 17 -4.02 -2.20 11.65
CA PRO A 17 -4.51 -2.38 10.29
C PRO A 17 -3.50 -1.94 9.22
N LEU A 18 -2.81 -0.82 9.46
CA LEU A 18 -1.78 -0.31 8.54
C LEU A 18 -0.61 -1.29 8.43
N ARG A 19 -0.17 -1.84 9.56
CA ARG A 19 0.91 -2.83 9.58
C ARG A 19 0.53 -4.12 8.82
N ALA A 20 -0.73 -4.53 8.91
CA ALA A 20 -1.23 -5.67 8.14
C ALA A 20 -1.24 -5.35 6.63
N ALA A 21 -1.73 -4.18 6.23
CA ALA A 21 -1.77 -3.76 4.83
C ALA A 21 -0.37 -3.72 4.19
N VAL A 22 0.62 -3.12 4.87
CA VAL A 22 2.01 -3.10 4.40
C VAL A 22 2.56 -4.51 4.28
N ARG A 23 2.30 -5.38 5.26
CA ARG A 23 2.80 -6.76 5.24
C ARG A 23 2.26 -7.55 4.05
N TYR A 24 0.95 -7.50 3.78
CA TYR A 24 0.38 -8.21 2.64
C TYR A 24 0.87 -7.64 1.31
N GLY A 25 1.00 -6.32 1.21
CA GLY A 25 1.59 -5.68 0.03
C GLY A 25 3.03 -6.13 -0.24
N VAL A 26 3.88 -6.16 0.79
CA VAL A 26 5.27 -6.62 0.67
C VAL A 26 5.33 -8.10 0.28
N ILE A 27 4.49 -8.96 0.87
CA ILE A 27 4.45 -10.39 0.53
C ILE A 27 4.04 -10.59 -0.94
N ALA A 28 2.99 -9.90 -1.39
CA ALA A 28 2.54 -9.98 -2.78
C ALA A 28 3.62 -9.48 -3.75
N LEU A 29 4.31 -8.40 -3.41
CA LEU A 29 5.41 -7.87 -4.21
C LEU A 29 6.60 -8.83 -4.27
N LEU A 30 6.98 -9.44 -3.16
CA LEU A 30 8.05 -10.43 -3.12
C LEU A 30 7.69 -11.67 -3.96
N GLY A 31 6.45 -12.15 -3.86
CA GLY A 31 5.94 -13.24 -4.70
C GLY A 31 6.03 -12.91 -6.19
N LEU A 32 5.57 -11.71 -6.56
CA LEU A 32 5.72 -11.21 -7.94
C LEU A 32 7.18 -11.13 -8.37
N ALA A 33 8.06 -10.54 -7.55
CA ALA A 33 9.47 -10.36 -7.89
C ALA A 33 10.14 -11.70 -8.18
N VAL A 34 9.87 -12.73 -7.36
CA VAL A 34 10.40 -14.08 -7.57
C VAL A 34 9.88 -14.68 -8.87
N VAL A 35 8.56 -14.66 -9.10
CA VAL A 35 7.96 -15.22 -10.32
C VAL A 35 8.45 -14.50 -11.58
N ALA A 36 8.48 -13.16 -11.55
CA ALA A 36 8.97 -12.34 -12.65
C ALA A 36 10.46 -12.57 -12.91
N ALA A 37 11.29 -12.70 -11.87
CA ALA A 37 12.71 -12.99 -12.01
C ALA A 37 12.95 -14.36 -12.67
N ILE A 38 12.23 -15.41 -12.24
CA ILE A 38 12.32 -16.74 -12.85
C ILE A 38 11.95 -16.69 -14.32
N ILE A 39 10.79 -16.11 -14.66
CA ILE A 39 10.32 -16.01 -16.05
C ILE A 39 11.29 -15.18 -16.90
N ALA A 40 11.77 -14.05 -16.37
CA ALA A 40 12.66 -13.17 -17.10
C ALA A 40 14.04 -13.78 -17.36
N VAL A 41 14.59 -14.55 -16.41
CA VAL A 41 15.84 -15.29 -16.60
C VAL A 41 15.67 -16.34 -17.70
N LEU A 42 14.54 -17.05 -17.73
CA LEU A 42 14.28 -18.06 -18.76
C LEU A 42 14.12 -17.46 -20.17
N VAL A 43 13.58 -16.25 -20.28
CA VAL A 43 13.33 -15.60 -21.58
C VAL A 43 14.51 -14.77 -22.08
N ALA A 44 15.18 -14.03 -21.18
CA ALA A 44 16.17 -13.00 -21.53
C ALA A 44 17.48 -13.11 -20.73
N GLY A 45 17.69 -14.20 -19.99
CA GLY A 45 18.92 -14.43 -19.23
C GLY A 45 19.16 -13.41 -18.11
N LEU A 46 20.42 -13.05 -17.89
CA LEU A 46 20.82 -12.13 -16.81
C LEU A 46 20.27 -10.70 -17.01
N GLU A 47 20.13 -10.24 -18.24
CA GLU A 47 19.53 -8.93 -18.54
C GLU A 47 18.04 -8.89 -18.17
N GLY A 48 17.34 -10.02 -18.33
CA GLY A 48 15.97 -10.19 -17.88
C GLY A 48 15.85 -10.12 -16.36
N LEU A 49 16.78 -10.74 -15.63
CA LEU A 49 16.81 -10.69 -14.16
C LEU A 49 16.87 -9.24 -13.66
N TRP A 50 17.77 -8.44 -14.21
CA TRP A 50 17.90 -7.02 -13.83
C TRP A 50 16.63 -6.24 -14.16
N GLY A 51 16.03 -6.48 -15.34
CA GLY A 51 14.75 -5.87 -15.71
C GLY A 51 13.63 -6.22 -14.72
N ALA A 52 13.56 -7.47 -14.28
CA ALA A 52 12.56 -7.93 -13.32
C ALA A 52 12.77 -7.34 -11.91
N LEU A 53 14.02 -7.31 -11.44
CA LEU A 53 14.37 -6.74 -10.14
C LEU A 53 14.07 -5.23 -10.10
N LEU A 54 14.47 -4.49 -11.14
CA LEU A 54 14.20 -3.06 -11.22
C LEU A 54 12.69 -2.78 -11.33
N GLY A 55 11.98 -3.55 -12.16
CA GLY A 55 10.54 -3.37 -12.32
C GLY A 55 9.77 -3.64 -11.03
N SER A 56 10.13 -4.72 -10.32
CA SER A 56 9.53 -5.03 -9.01
C SER A 56 9.92 -4.00 -7.93
N ALA A 57 11.13 -3.44 -7.96
CA ALA A 57 11.55 -2.38 -7.06
C ALA A 57 10.70 -1.10 -7.25
N VAL A 58 10.37 -0.74 -8.50
CA VAL A 58 9.46 0.38 -8.80
C VAL A 58 8.06 0.14 -8.21
N GLY A 59 7.52 -1.08 -8.35
CA GLY A 59 6.26 -1.45 -7.69
C GLY A 59 6.34 -1.38 -6.16
N GLY A 60 7.46 -1.83 -5.59
CA GLY A 60 7.69 -1.79 -4.14
C GLY A 60 7.75 -0.38 -3.59
N LEU A 61 8.38 0.53 -4.32
CA LEU A 61 8.38 1.95 -4.01
C LEU A 61 6.95 2.51 -3.94
N PHE A 62 6.05 2.10 -4.84
CA PHE A 62 4.65 2.54 -4.83
C PHE A 62 3.93 2.15 -3.52
N ILE A 63 4.07 0.90 -3.07
CA ILE A 63 3.49 0.42 -1.80
C ILE A 63 4.06 1.20 -0.60
N LEU A 64 5.39 1.35 -0.54
CA LEU A 64 6.05 2.05 0.56
C LEU A 64 5.60 3.52 0.62
N ALA A 65 5.50 4.17 -0.54
CA ALA A 65 5.00 5.52 -0.64
C ALA A 65 3.52 5.62 -0.23
N THR A 66 2.66 4.65 -0.59
CA THR A 66 1.27 4.60 -0.10
C THR A 66 1.23 4.49 1.42
N ALA A 67 2.00 3.58 2.01
CA ALA A 67 2.05 3.38 3.44
C ALA A 67 2.50 4.65 4.19
N ALA A 68 3.52 5.33 3.65
CA ALA A 68 4.00 6.60 4.18
C ALA A 68 2.93 7.69 4.09
N SER A 69 2.22 7.82 2.96
CA SER A 69 1.11 8.76 2.80
C SER A 69 0.01 8.50 3.82
N VAL A 70 -0.41 7.26 4.04
CA VAL A 70 -1.45 6.92 5.03
C VAL A 70 -1.01 7.30 6.44
N LEU A 71 0.24 6.98 6.81
CA LEU A 71 0.77 7.29 8.14
C LEU A 71 0.91 8.80 8.37
N PHE A 72 1.24 9.55 7.32
CA PHE A 72 1.35 11.01 7.38
C PHE A 72 -0.04 11.66 7.47
N SER A 73 -0.99 11.20 6.65
CA SER A 73 -2.39 11.66 6.66
C SER A 73 -3.06 11.46 8.02
N ALA A 74 -2.77 10.38 8.74
CA ALA A 74 -3.34 10.11 10.06
C ALA A 74 -3.01 11.17 11.12
N LYS A 75 -2.00 12.03 10.88
CA LYS A 75 -1.55 13.07 11.81
C LYS A 75 -1.97 14.48 11.39
N LEU A 76 -2.64 14.60 10.25
CA LEU A 76 -2.93 15.89 9.63
C LEU A 76 -4.40 16.30 9.76
N PRO A 77 -4.69 17.62 9.80
CA PRO A 77 -6.05 18.11 9.77
C PRO A 77 -6.72 17.75 8.43
N PRO A 78 -8.07 17.63 8.38
CA PRO A 78 -8.80 17.23 7.17
C PRO A 78 -8.51 18.10 5.94
N THR A 79 -8.24 19.39 6.15
CA THR A 79 -7.86 20.35 5.10
C THR A 79 -6.52 20.03 4.44
N ALA A 80 -5.61 19.35 5.12
CA ALA A 80 -4.31 18.94 4.60
C ALA A 80 -4.32 17.56 3.92
N VAL A 81 -5.35 16.74 4.13
CA VAL A 81 -5.45 15.40 3.51
C VAL A 81 -5.51 15.48 1.99
N GLY A 82 -6.25 16.46 1.43
CA GLY A 82 -6.30 16.68 -0.01
C GLY A 82 -4.93 17.00 -0.62
N ALA A 83 -4.11 17.79 0.09
CA ALA A 83 -2.75 18.09 -0.33
C ALA A 83 -1.83 16.87 -0.30
N VAL A 84 -1.99 15.98 0.69
CA VAL A 84 -1.21 14.72 0.75
C VAL A 84 -1.62 13.76 -0.36
N LEU A 85 -2.90 13.67 -0.70
CA LEU A 85 -3.38 12.80 -1.78
C LEU A 85 -2.86 13.27 -3.14
N LEU A 86 -3.07 14.54 -3.48
CA LEU A 86 -2.63 15.12 -4.76
C LEU A 86 -1.10 15.24 -4.84
N GLY A 87 -0.48 15.75 -3.78
CA GLY A 87 0.97 15.88 -3.68
C GLY A 87 1.67 14.52 -3.71
N GLY A 88 1.14 13.54 -3.00
CA GLY A 88 1.65 12.16 -3.00
C GLY A 88 1.58 11.51 -4.38
N TRP A 89 0.52 11.74 -5.13
CA TRP A 89 0.41 11.28 -6.52
C TRP A 89 1.47 11.92 -7.42
N ILE A 90 1.62 13.25 -7.38
CA ILE A 90 2.64 13.98 -8.15
C ILE A 90 4.03 13.47 -7.82
N VAL A 91 4.35 13.34 -6.52
CA VAL A 91 5.66 12.85 -6.05
C VAL A 91 5.94 11.44 -6.56
N LYS A 92 4.97 10.52 -6.45
CA LYS A 92 5.12 9.14 -6.97
C LYS A 92 5.38 9.13 -8.47
N MET A 93 4.61 9.91 -9.23
CA MET A 93 4.77 9.99 -10.69
C MET A 93 6.13 10.58 -11.06
N LEU A 94 6.56 11.62 -10.35
CA LEU A 94 7.88 12.22 -10.55
C LEU A 94 8.99 11.20 -10.29
N ILE A 95 8.93 10.45 -9.20
CA ILE A 95 9.93 9.42 -8.90
C ILE A 95 9.93 8.34 -9.98
N ALA A 96 8.76 7.87 -10.42
CA ALA A 96 8.67 6.87 -11.49
C ALA A 96 9.32 7.37 -12.79
N VAL A 97 9.03 8.61 -13.20
CA VAL A 97 9.63 9.23 -14.40
C VAL A 97 11.15 9.37 -14.25
N ILE A 98 11.64 9.81 -13.09
CA ILE A 98 13.08 9.94 -12.83
C ILE A 98 13.75 8.57 -12.91
N VAL A 99 13.21 7.55 -12.23
CA VAL A 99 13.79 6.20 -12.23
C VAL A 99 13.82 5.63 -13.65
N LEU A 100 12.72 5.69 -14.39
CA LEU A 100 12.67 5.20 -15.77
C LEU A 100 13.58 6.02 -16.70
N GLY A 101 13.67 7.32 -16.49
CA GLY A 101 14.55 8.23 -17.24
C GLY A 101 16.03 7.91 -17.05
N LEU A 102 16.45 7.66 -15.80
CA LEU A 102 17.82 7.25 -15.47
C LEU A 102 18.15 5.87 -16.06
N LEU A 103 17.20 4.94 -16.00
CA LEU A 103 17.41 3.59 -16.53
C LEU A 103 17.51 3.60 -18.06
N ARG A 104 16.83 4.51 -18.77
CA ARG A 104 16.80 4.54 -20.25
C ARG A 104 18.19 4.48 -20.92
N GLY A 105 19.20 5.07 -20.29
CA GLY A 105 20.56 5.14 -20.81
C GLY A 105 21.42 3.89 -20.57
N MET A 106 20.93 2.92 -19.78
CA MET A 106 21.71 1.76 -19.39
C MET A 106 21.34 0.53 -20.23
N ASP A 107 22.30 -0.36 -20.44
CA ASP A 107 22.28 -1.52 -21.34
C ASP A 107 22.29 -2.88 -20.61
N PHE A 108 22.50 -2.89 -19.29
CA PHE A 108 22.54 -4.11 -18.46
C PHE A 108 21.20 -4.85 -18.29
N TYR A 109 20.09 -4.28 -18.75
CA TYR A 109 18.75 -4.84 -18.57
C TYR A 109 17.98 -4.92 -19.89
N ASN A 110 17.09 -5.91 -19.96
CA ASN A 110 16.20 -6.08 -21.10
C ASN A 110 15.03 -5.07 -20.99
N ARG A 111 15.00 -4.09 -21.91
CA ARG A 111 13.98 -3.02 -21.94
C ARG A 111 12.54 -3.53 -21.97
N PRO A 112 12.15 -4.50 -22.84
CA PRO A 112 10.79 -5.02 -22.82
C PRO A 112 10.44 -5.77 -21.53
N THR A 113 11.38 -6.55 -20.96
CA THR A 113 11.17 -7.19 -19.66
C THR A 113 10.91 -6.15 -18.57
N LEU A 114 11.73 -5.09 -18.50
CA LEU A 114 11.52 -4.02 -17.52
C LEU A 114 10.13 -3.39 -17.67
N GLY A 115 9.72 -3.06 -18.89
CA GLY A 115 8.39 -2.48 -19.14
C GLY A 115 7.26 -3.39 -18.67
N ILE A 116 7.31 -4.67 -19.02
CA ILE A 116 6.29 -5.66 -18.63
C ILE A 116 6.24 -5.82 -17.12
N VAL A 117 7.39 -5.97 -16.46
CA VAL A 117 7.43 -6.19 -15.01
C VAL A 117 7.02 -4.94 -14.24
N VAL A 118 7.40 -3.74 -14.69
CA VAL A 118 6.89 -2.49 -14.12
C VAL A 118 5.37 -2.45 -14.22
N LEU A 119 4.80 -2.69 -15.40
CA LEU A 119 3.34 -2.69 -15.59
C LEU A 119 2.64 -3.74 -14.73
N ALA A 120 3.14 -4.98 -14.74
CA ALA A 120 2.61 -6.06 -13.91
C ALA A 120 2.68 -5.71 -12.42
N SER A 121 3.78 -5.10 -11.97
CA SER A 121 3.93 -4.66 -10.59
C SER A 121 2.93 -3.59 -10.23
N LEU A 122 2.70 -2.59 -11.08
CA LEU A 122 1.71 -1.53 -10.82
C LEU A 122 0.30 -2.11 -10.72
N VAL A 123 -0.07 -3.03 -11.62
CA VAL A 123 -1.40 -3.68 -11.59
C VAL A 123 -1.58 -4.50 -10.31
N ILE A 124 -0.58 -5.29 -9.92
CA ILE A 124 -0.65 -6.11 -8.71
C ILE A 124 -0.68 -5.26 -7.45
N VAL A 125 0.14 -4.21 -7.38
CA VAL A 125 0.16 -3.26 -6.27
C VAL A 125 -1.20 -2.59 -6.13
N LEU A 126 -1.74 -2.05 -7.22
CA LEU A 126 -3.03 -1.38 -7.21
C LEU A 126 -4.17 -2.35 -6.85
N GLY A 127 -4.14 -3.57 -7.40
CA GLY A 127 -5.09 -4.62 -7.06
C GLY A 127 -5.03 -5.02 -5.58
N ALA A 128 -3.83 -5.11 -5.00
CA ALA A 128 -3.64 -5.38 -3.58
C ALA A 128 -4.17 -4.23 -2.71
N GLU A 129 -3.95 -2.98 -3.12
CA GLU A 129 -4.52 -1.80 -2.46
C GLU A 129 -6.06 -1.81 -2.51
N MET A 130 -6.66 -2.06 -3.68
CA MET A 130 -8.12 -2.16 -3.84
C MET A 130 -8.71 -3.31 -3.00
N TYR A 131 -8.06 -4.47 -3.00
CA TYR A 131 -8.49 -5.62 -2.20
C TYR A 131 -8.46 -5.32 -0.69
N GLY A 132 -7.44 -4.58 -0.23
CA GLY A 132 -7.34 -4.13 1.16
C GLY A 132 -8.53 -3.26 1.59
N ILE A 133 -8.97 -2.36 0.71
CA ILE A 133 -10.14 -1.49 0.95
C ILE A 133 -11.41 -2.34 1.02
N PHE A 134 -11.63 -3.23 0.05
CA PHE A 134 -12.84 -4.08 0.04
C PHE A 134 -12.92 -5.03 1.25
N ARG A 135 -11.79 -5.34 1.89
CA ARG A 135 -11.76 -6.20 3.07
C ARG A 135 -12.09 -5.47 4.37
N GLN A 136 -11.99 -4.14 4.43
CA GLN A 136 -12.40 -3.37 5.60
C GLN A 136 -13.93 -3.26 5.66
N ARG A 137 -14.58 -4.27 6.24
CA ARG A 137 -15.96 -4.11 6.72
C ARG A 137 -15.94 -3.20 7.95
N VAL A 138 -16.49 -2.01 7.84
CA VAL A 138 -16.64 -1.06 8.95
C VAL A 138 -17.81 -1.55 9.82
N PRO A 139 -17.59 -1.91 11.10
CA PRO A 139 -18.70 -2.11 12.03
C PRO A 139 -19.32 -0.74 12.30
N TYR A 140 -20.49 -0.49 11.73
CA TYR A 140 -21.35 0.62 12.18
C TYR A 140 -21.91 0.22 13.54
N VAL A 141 -21.42 0.86 14.59
CA VAL A 141 -22.14 0.90 15.87
C VAL A 141 -23.00 2.15 15.83
N ASP A 142 -24.31 1.95 15.68
CA ASP A 142 -25.28 2.99 15.96
C ASP A 142 -25.13 3.36 17.44
N SER A 143 -24.64 4.58 17.73
CA SER A 143 -24.81 5.16 19.06
C SER A 143 -26.31 5.28 19.30
N PRO A 144 -26.88 4.66 20.35
CA PRO A 144 -28.27 4.90 20.70
C PRO A 144 -28.46 6.41 20.83
N ALA A 145 -29.41 6.96 20.07
CA ALA A 145 -29.81 8.36 20.19
C ALA A 145 -30.01 8.67 21.67
N GLY A 146 -29.40 9.77 22.12
CA GLY A 146 -29.50 10.23 23.50
C GLY A 146 -30.97 10.26 23.92
N ASP A 147 -31.24 9.67 25.07
CA ASP A 147 -32.53 9.69 25.75
C ASP A 147 -32.98 11.16 25.94
N PRO A 148 -34.11 11.59 25.36
CA PRO A 148 -34.57 12.99 25.43
C PRO A 148 -35.11 13.41 26.82
N ASP A 149 -35.19 12.50 27.79
CA ASP A 149 -35.97 12.71 29.03
C ASP A 149 -35.16 13.07 30.29
N SER A 150 -33.88 13.44 30.18
CA SER A 150 -33.09 13.84 31.36
C SER A 150 -33.37 15.25 31.91
N ASP A 151 -34.25 16.03 31.29
CA ASP A 151 -34.52 17.42 31.67
C ASP A 151 -35.74 17.60 32.60
N VAL A 152 -36.33 16.51 33.11
CA VAL A 152 -37.46 16.58 34.06
C VAL A 152 -37.24 15.64 35.24
N GLN A 153 -36.36 16.02 36.17
CA GLN A 153 -36.40 15.58 37.57
C GLN A 153 -35.68 16.56 38.50
#